data_AF-A0A2D6CPV6-F1
#
_entry.id   AF-A0A2D6CPV6-F1
#
_cell.length_a   1.000
_cell.length_b   1.000
_cell.length_c   1.000
_cell.angle_alpha   90.00
_cell.angle_beta   90.00
_cell.angle_gamma   90.00
#
_symmetry.space_group_name_H-M   'P 1'
#
loop_
_entity.id
_entity.type
_entity.pdbx_description
1 polymer ?
#
loop_
_entity_poly.entity_id
_entity_poly.type
_entity_poly.pdbx_seq_one_letter_code
_entity_poly.pdbx_strand_id
1 'polypeptide(L)'
;MAEAANSNALQPVGQINVASEGAEQAETVQVAAAATAIDGAGVYQSACMACHAAGVAGAPRVGDIAGWADRIAQGGDTLYTNAIQGFQGEAGMMPAKGGNMALSDGEVKAAVDHMVALSQ
;
A
#
# COMPACT_ATOMS: atom_id res chain seq x y z
N MET A 1 9.63 -48.57 18.21
CA MET A 1 8.81 -47.37 18.50
C MET A 1 9.46 -46.25 17.69
N ALA A 2 9.19 -46.04 16.39
CA ALA A 2 7.90 -45.81 15.70
C ALA A 2 7.13 -44.71 16.47
N GLU A 3 6.81 -43.53 15.95
CA GLU A 3 6.28 -43.03 14.66
C GLU A 3 6.92 -41.65 14.34
N ALA A 4 6.76 -40.96 13.21
CA ALA A 4 6.42 -41.21 11.81
C ALA A 4 6.68 -39.86 11.11
N ALA A 5 7.03 -39.93 9.82
CA ALA A 5 7.16 -38.79 8.94
C ALA A 5 5.86 -38.00 8.79
N ASN A 6 5.95 -36.70 8.46
CA ASN A 6 5.08 -36.15 7.43
C ASN A 6 5.67 -34.91 6.77
N SER A 7 6.49 -35.16 5.75
CA SER A 7 6.71 -34.22 4.66
C SER A 7 5.39 -34.05 3.91
N ASN A 8 4.69 -32.95 4.15
CA ASN A 8 3.53 -32.55 3.36
C ASN A 8 3.53 -31.02 3.27
N ALA A 9 4.26 -30.42 2.32
CA ALA A 9 3.70 -30.18 0.99
C ALA A 9 2.25 -29.68 1.07
N LEU A 10 2.05 -28.51 1.68
CA LEU A 10 0.85 -27.72 1.42
C LEU A 10 1.00 -27.11 0.02
N GLN A 11 0.81 -27.98 -0.97
CA GLN A 11 0.44 -27.59 -2.32
C GLN A 11 -0.89 -26.83 -2.23
N PRO A 12 -1.10 -25.76 -3.01
CA PRO A 12 -2.42 -25.18 -3.14
C PRO A 12 -3.37 -26.20 -3.80
N VAL A 13 -4.26 -26.76 -3.00
CA VAL A 13 -5.45 -27.48 -3.47
C VAL A 13 -6.50 -26.43 -3.84
N GLY A 14 -6.74 -26.25 -5.14
CA GLY A 14 -7.77 -25.33 -5.62
C GLY A 14 -7.64 -24.97 -7.08
N GLN A 15 -7.62 -25.95 -7.98
CA GLN A 15 -7.99 -25.70 -9.38
C GLN A 15 -9.51 -25.53 -9.44
N ILE A 16 -9.98 -24.29 -9.53
CA ILE A 16 -11.35 -24.00 -9.93
C ILE A 16 -11.27 -23.55 -11.39
N ASN A 17 -11.46 -24.50 -12.30
CA ASN A 17 -11.77 -24.19 -13.69
C ASN A 17 -13.26 -23.83 -13.75
N VAL A 18 -13.60 -22.55 -13.69
CA VAL A 18 -14.89 -22.07 -14.19
C VAL A 18 -14.66 -21.52 -15.60
N ALA A 19 -14.84 -22.39 -16.58
CA ALA A 19 -15.18 -21.98 -17.93
C ALA A 19 -16.70 -22.15 -18.08
N SER A 20 -17.46 -21.06 -17.96
CA SER A 20 -18.44 -20.70 -18.98
C SER A 20 -19.01 -19.31 -18.71
N GLU A 21 -19.22 -18.64 -19.83
CA GLU A 21 -19.54 -17.26 -20.14
C GLU A 21 -20.63 -16.57 -19.30
N GLY A 22 -20.40 -15.29 -19.03
CA GLY A 22 -21.37 -14.34 -18.49
C GLY A 22 -20.70 -12.98 -18.31
N ALA A 23 -20.81 -12.13 -19.33
CA ALA A 23 -20.17 -10.84 -19.42
C ALA A 23 -20.67 -9.87 -18.35
N GLU A 24 -19.75 -9.33 -17.54
CA GLU A 24 -19.87 -8.02 -16.88
C GLU A 24 -18.46 -7.56 -16.51
N GLN A 25 -18.10 -6.37 -16.99
CA GLN A 25 -16.75 -5.80 -16.93
C GLN A 25 -16.35 -5.53 -15.48
N ALA A 26 -15.50 -6.40 -14.92
CA ALA A 26 -14.63 -6.06 -13.82
C ALA A 26 -13.21 -5.98 -14.39
N GLU A 27 -12.72 -4.76 -14.56
CA GLU A 27 -11.35 -4.48 -14.94
C GLU A 27 -10.43 -5.23 -13.97
N THR A 28 -9.80 -6.28 -14.49
CA THR A 28 -8.75 -7.00 -13.80
C THR A 28 -7.58 -6.03 -13.67
N VAL A 29 -7.46 -5.36 -12.51
CA VAL A 29 -6.19 -4.75 -12.13
C VAL A 29 -5.22 -5.91 -11.96
N GLN A 30 -4.45 -6.14 -13.02
CA GLN A 30 -3.32 -7.03 -13.00
C GLN A 30 -2.36 -6.51 -11.94
N VAL A 31 -2.31 -7.15 -10.78
CA VAL A 31 -1.17 -7.00 -9.87
C VAL A 31 0.00 -7.69 -10.56
N ALA A 32 0.71 -6.91 -11.36
CA ALA A 32 1.92 -7.31 -12.02
C ALA A 32 2.91 -7.83 -10.96
N ALA A 33 3.30 -9.08 -11.18
CA ALA A 33 4.58 -9.69 -10.88
C ALA A 33 5.21 -9.42 -9.50
N ALA A 34 5.44 -10.53 -8.79
CA ALA A 34 6.38 -10.64 -7.70
C ALA A 34 7.79 -10.13 -8.09
N ALA A 35 8.00 -8.81 -8.03
CA ALA A 35 9.21 -8.26 -7.46
C ALA A 35 9.23 -8.68 -5.99
N THR A 36 10.40 -8.91 -5.39
CA THR A 36 10.52 -8.98 -3.91
C THR A 36 9.67 -7.87 -3.32
N ALA A 37 8.50 -8.23 -2.76
CA ALA A 37 7.46 -7.26 -2.47
C ALA A 37 8.02 -6.30 -1.43
N ILE A 38 8.16 -5.04 -1.80
CA ILE A 38 8.61 -4.00 -0.88
C ILE A 38 7.56 -3.90 0.23
N ASP A 39 7.97 -4.03 1.48
CA ASP A 39 7.08 -4.04 2.64
C ASP A 39 6.58 -2.62 2.94
N GLY A 40 5.57 -2.17 2.19
CA GLY A 40 4.94 -0.87 2.38
C GLY A 40 4.31 -0.70 3.76
N ALA A 41 3.82 -1.79 4.37
CA ALA A 41 3.27 -1.75 5.72
C ALA A 41 4.36 -1.52 6.77
N GLY A 42 5.51 -2.20 6.66
CA GLY A 42 6.67 -1.96 7.52
C GLY A 42 7.25 -0.55 7.39
N VAL A 43 7.30 -0.02 6.16
CA VAL A 43 7.72 1.38 5.93
C VAL A 43 6.72 2.36 6.53
N TYR A 44 5.41 2.13 6.35
CA TYR A 44 4.37 2.94 6.98
C TYR A 44 4.53 2.96 8.51
N GLN A 45 4.70 1.80 9.14
CA GLN A 45 4.84 1.69 10.59
C GLN A 45 6.09 2.43 11.09
N SER A 46 7.22 2.33 10.38
CA SER A 46 8.49 2.89 10.83
C SER A 46 8.66 4.38 10.58
N ALA A 47 8.09 4.93 9.49
CA ALA A 47 8.34 6.31 9.06
C ALA A 47 7.07 7.18 8.96
N CYS A 48 5.93 6.61 8.59
CA CYS A 48 4.76 7.39 8.20
C CYS A 48 3.69 7.50 9.32
N MET A 49 3.57 6.45 10.13
CA MET A 49 2.52 6.29 11.14
C MET A 49 2.51 7.43 12.17
N ALA A 50 3.68 7.93 12.55
CA ALA A 50 3.83 8.98 13.56
C ALA A 50 2.94 10.20 13.27
N CYS A 51 2.77 10.55 12.00
CA CYS A 51 1.90 11.66 11.60
C CYS A 51 0.55 11.17 11.08
N HIS A 52 0.54 10.12 10.28
CA HIS A 52 -0.65 9.71 9.52
C HIS A 52 -1.61 8.79 10.28
N ALA A 53 -1.27 8.28 11.46
CA ALA A 53 -2.22 7.51 12.27
C ALA A 53 -3.27 8.42 12.94
N ALA A 54 -2.81 9.49 13.59
CA ALA A 54 -3.67 10.43 14.33
C ALA A 54 -3.90 11.76 13.57
N GLY A 55 -3.25 11.97 12.43
CA GLY A 55 -3.35 13.19 11.64
C GLY A 55 -2.65 14.37 12.31
N VAL A 56 -1.45 14.11 12.83
CA VAL A 56 -0.61 15.12 13.50
C VAL A 56 -0.26 16.21 12.50
N ALA A 57 -0.29 17.48 12.95
CA ALA A 57 0.02 18.64 12.12
C ALA A 57 -0.78 18.71 10.80
N GLY A 58 -2.02 18.20 10.80
CA GLY A 58 -2.89 18.21 9.63
C GLY A 58 -2.59 17.13 8.59
N ALA A 59 -1.76 16.15 8.93
CA ALA A 59 -1.54 14.99 8.07
C ALA A 59 -2.85 14.23 7.80
N PRO A 60 -3.10 13.74 6.58
CA PRO A 60 -4.27 12.93 6.29
C PRO A 60 -4.22 11.63 7.08
N ARG A 61 -5.28 11.35 7.84
CA ARG A 61 -5.40 10.16 8.67
C ARG A 61 -5.64 8.94 7.80
N VAL A 62 -4.83 7.90 7.92
CA VAL A 62 -5.10 6.63 7.25
C VAL A 62 -6.43 6.07 7.75
N GLY A 63 -7.28 5.61 6.83
CA GLY A 63 -8.64 5.14 7.14
C GLY A 63 -9.72 6.24 7.07
N ASP A 64 -9.34 7.51 6.92
CA ASP A 64 -10.30 8.59 6.68
C ASP A 64 -10.67 8.67 5.20
N ILE A 65 -11.65 7.88 4.78
CA ILE A 65 -12.08 7.78 3.37
C ILE A 65 -12.40 9.17 2.79
N ALA A 66 -13.12 10.01 3.54
CA ALA A 66 -13.48 11.35 3.09
C ALA A 66 -12.25 12.26 2.95
N GLY A 67 -11.30 12.17 3.90
CA GLY A 67 -10.05 12.93 3.85
C GLY A 67 -9.08 12.50 2.74
N TRP A 68 -9.24 11.27 2.21
CA TRP A 68 -8.39 10.71 1.16
C TRP A 68 -8.99 10.77 -0.25
N ALA A 69 -10.31 10.90 -0.40
CA ALA A 69 -10.97 10.92 -1.70
C ALA A 69 -10.35 11.95 -2.68
N ASP A 70 -10.23 13.22 -2.27
CA ASP A 70 -9.65 14.28 -3.11
C ASP A 70 -8.15 14.08 -3.39
N ARG A 71 -7.46 13.30 -2.56
CA ARG A 71 -6.03 12.99 -2.73
C ARG A 71 -5.85 11.89 -3.74
N ILE A 72 -6.65 10.83 -3.62
CA ILE A 72 -6.65 9.71 -4.56
C ILE A 72 -7.08 10.18 -5.95
N ALA A 73 -8.03 11.12 -6.04
CA ALA A 73 -8.46 11.73 -7.29
C ALA A 73 -7.34 12.51 -8.03
N GLN A 74 -6.27 12.93 -7.34
CA GLN A 74 -5.10 13.55 -7.98
C GLN A 74 -4.21 12.52 -8.70
N GLY A 75 -4.38 11.23 -8.40
CA GLY A 75 -3.62 10.13 -8.99
C GLY A 75 -2.36 9.75 -8.22
N GLY A 76 -1.93 8.51 -8.40
CA GLY A 76 -0.78 7.92 -7.69
C GLY A 76 0.51 8.70 -7.91
N ASP A 77 0.80 9.13 -9.13
CA ASP A 77 2.04 9.85 -9.47
C ASP A 77 2.21 11.14 -8.65
N THR A 78 1.13 11.89 -8.44
CA THR A 78 1.14 13.10 -7.61
C THR A 78 1.39 12.75 -6.15
N LEU A 79 0.73 11.72 -5.62
CA LEU A 79 0.94 11.26 -4.24
C LEU A 79 2.38 10.78 -4.01
N TYR A 80 2.93 10.02 -4.94
CA TYR A 80 4.32 9.55 -4.87
C TYR A 80 5.30 10.71 -4.92
N THR A 81 5.10 11.66 -5.83
CA THR A 81 5.97 12.83 -5.98
C THR A 81 5.98 13.65 -4.69
N ASN A 82 4.80 13.94 -4.13
CA ASN A 82 4.65 14.65 -2.87
C ASN A 82 5.30 13.91 -1.70
N ALA A 83 5.16 12.59 -1.63
CA ALA A 83 5.76 11.79 -0.56
C ALA A 83 7.29 11.70 -0.68
N ILE A 84 7.82 11.59 -1.89
CA ILE A 84 9.26 11.47 -2.15
C ILE A 84 9.96 12.81 -1.96
N GLN A 85 9.43 13.87 -2.56
CA GLN A 85 10.07 15.20 -2.57
C GLN A 85 9.69 16.04 -1.33
N GLY A 86 8.64 15.63 -0.62
CA GLY A 86 8.02 16.45 0.41
C GLY A 86 6.99 17.39 -0.21
N PHE A 87 6.04 17.82 0.62
CA PHE A 87 4.91 18.63 0.18
C PHE A 87 4.52 19.61 1.26
N GLN A 88 4.42 20.88 0.90
CA GLN A 88 3.79 21.90 1.75
C GLN A 88 2.40 22.15 1.20
N GLY A 89 1.39 21.69 1.92
CA GLY A 89 -0.01 21.94 1.60
C GLY A 89 -0.67 22.88 2.59
N GLU A 90 -1.94 23.18 2.32
CA GLU A 90 -2.81 24.00 3.18
C GLU A 90 -2.91 23.46 4.61
N ALA A 91 -2.97 22.12 4.75
CA ALA A 91 -3.17 21.47 6.04
C ALA A 91 -1.89 21.34 6.87
N GLY A 92 -0.71 21.39 6.24
CA GLY A 92 0.55 21.13 6.91
C GLY A 92 1.69 20.79 5.96
N MET A 93 2.82 20.40 6.56
CA MET A 93 4.02 19.99 5.82
C MET A 93 4.24 18.48 5.93
N MET A 94 4.41 17.82 4.80
CA MET A 94 4.94 16.47 4.69
C MET A 94 6.44 16.56 4.34
N PRO A 95 7.35 16.09 5.20
CA PRO A 95 8.78 16.08 4.88
C PRO A 95 9.09 15.09 3.75
N ALA A 96 10.14 15.36 2.99
CA ALA A 96 10.65 14.47 1.95
C ALA A 96 10.90 13.06 2.50
N LYS A 97 10.44 12.04 1.76
CA LYS A 97 10.54 10.62 2.14
C LYS A 97 9.99 10.31 3.53
N GLY A 98 8.94 11.03 3.96
CA GLY A 98 8.39 10.88 5.31
C GLY A 98 9.38 11.25 6.42
N GLY A 99 10.40 12.05 6.13
CA GLY A 99 11.46 12.42 7.07
C GLY A 99 12.59 11.39 7.19
N ASN A 100 12.50 10.27 6.47
CA ASN A 100 13.54 9.24 6.45
C ASN A 100 14.22 9.18 5.08
N MET A 101 15.32 9.93 4.95
CA MET A 101 16.10 9.99 3.70
C MET A 101 16.82 8.69 3.32
N ALA A 102 16.86 7.69 4.22
CA ALA A 102 17.40 6.37 3.92
C ALA A 102 16.44 5.50 3.09
N LEU A 103 15.15 5.85 3.02
CA LEU A 103 14.18 5.12 2.21
C LEU A 103 14.47 5.31 0.72
N SER A 104 14.39 4.22 -0.03
CA SER A 104 14.30 4.28 -1.49
C SER A 104 12.95 4.83 -1.93
N ASP A 105 12.90 5.35 -3.15
CA ASP A 105 11.65 5.86 -3.72
C ASP A 105 10.61 4.74 -3.87
N GLY A 106 11.06 3.49 -4.07
CA GLY A 106 10.19 2.31 -4.10
C GLY A 106 9.54 2.01 -2.74
N GLU A 107 10.29 2.14 -1.65
CA GLU A 107 9.76 2.01 -0.27
C GLU A 107 8.74 3.08 0.06
N VAL A 108 9.00 4.33 -0.34
CA VAL A 108 8.05 5.42 -0.15
C VAL A 108 6.76 5.16 -0.95
N LYS A 109 6.87 4.75 -2.22
CA LYS A 109 5.71 4.42 -3.05
C LYS A 109 4.88 3.29 -2.45
N ALA A 110 5.52 2.20 -2.03
CA ALA A 110 4.83 1.07 -1.40
C ALA A 110 4.10 1.48 -0.11
N ALA A 111 4.68 2.39 0.69
CA ALA A 111 4.01 2.94 1.87
C ALA A 111 2.80 3.81 1.49
N VAL A 112 2.91 4.64 0.45
CA VAL A 112 1.79 5.44 -0.07
C VAL A 112 0.66 4.52 -0.55
N ASP A 113 0.98 3.47 -1.30
CA ASP A 113 -0.01 2.49 -1.78
C ASP A 113 -0.72 1.81 -0.62
N HIS A 114 0.04 1.40 0.41
CA HIS A 114 -0.53 0.82 1.62
C HIS A 114 -1.52 1.78 2.31
N MET A 115 -1.17 3.06 2.44
CA MET A 115 -2.03 4.08 3.06
C MET A 115 -3.28 4.35 2.23
N VAL A 116 -3.16 4.42 0.90
CA VAL A 116 -4.28 4.59 -0.03
C VAL A 116 -5.21 3.38 0.02
N ALA A 117 -4.67 2.16 0.03
CA ALA A 117 -5.47 0.94 0.13
C ALA A 117 -6.30 0.87 1.41
N LEU A 118 -5.79 1.43 2.51
CA LEU A 118 -6.51 1.51 3.79
C LEU A 118 -7.50 2.68 3.87
N SER A 119 -7.55 3.57 2.87
CA SER A 119 -8.30 4.83 2.92
C SER A 119 -9.25 5.03 1.72
N GLN A 120 -9.64 3.93 1.06
CA GLN A 120 -10.65 3.90 0.00
C GLN A 120 -11.99 3.40 0.51
#